data_AF-A0A3B9KVL4-F1
#
_entry.id   AF-A0A3B9KVL4-F1
#
_cell.length_a   1.000
_cell.length_b   1.000
_cell.length_c   1.000
_cell.angle_alpha   90.00
_cell.angle_beta   90.00
_cell.angle_gamma   90.00
#
_symmetry.space_group_name_H-M   'P 1'
#
loop_
_entity.id
_entity.type
_entity.pdbx_description
1 polymer ?
#
loop_
_entity_poly.entity_id
_entity_poly.type
_entity_poly.pdbx_seq_one_letter_code
_entity_poly.pdbx_strand_id
1 'polypeptide(L)' 'YYTPEEMVGKQVVVVANLAPHAFRGVVSEGMLLCADDGKGGVVLVSPEKAVDSGSEVR' A
#
# COMPACT_ATOMS: atom_id res chain seq x y z
N TYR A 1 0.56 -11.77 -5.83
CA TYR A 1 1.56 -12.11 -4.79
C TYR A 1 2.81 -11.29 -5.10
N TYR A 2 3.42 -10.66 -4.10
CA TYR A 2 4.60 -9.80 -4.26
C TYR A 2 5.72 -10.33 -3.40
N THR A 3 6.95 -10.37 -3.92
CA THR A 3 8.12 -10.70 -3.08
C THR A 3 8.60 -9.45 -2.33
N PRO A 4 9.30 -9.60 -1.19
CA PRO A 4 9.86 -8.46 -0.47
C PRO A 4 10.76 -7.57 -1.35
N GLU A 5 11.50 -8.17 -2.27
CA GLU A 5 12.44 -7.48 -3.16
C GLU A 5 11.70 -6.61 -4.19
N GLU A 6 10.54 -7.07 -4.68
CA GLU A 6 9.70 -6.31 -5.62
C GLU A 6 9.01 -5.11 -4.96
N MET A 7 8.90 -5.10 -3.64
CA MET A 7 8.26 -4.02 -2.88
C MET A 7 9.22 -2.85 -2.61
N VAL A 8 10.54 -3.10 -2.63
CA VAL A 8 11.53 -2.05 -2.38
C VAL A 8 11.54 -1.07 -3.55
N GLY A 9 11.31 0.22 -3.26
CA GLY A 9 11.29 1.29 -4.27
C GLY A 9 9.98 1.42 -5.05
N LYS A 10 8.99 0.57 -4.81
CA LYS A 10 7.68 0.65 -5.46
C LYS A 10 6.83 1.76 -4.86
N GLN A 11 6.21 2.57 -5.70
CA GLN A 11 5.24 3.58 -5.25
C GLN A 11 3.87 2.95 -5.00
N VAL A 12 3.33 3.22 -3.81
CA VAL A 12 2.09 2.64 -3.30
C VAL A 12 1.21 3.73 -2.72
N VAL A 13 -0.10 3.50 -2.71
CA VAL A 13 -1.05 4.38 -2.04
C VAL A 13 -1.32 3.87 -0.63
N VAL A 14 -1.23 4.76 0.36
CA VAL A 14 -1.46 4.45 1.77
C VAL A 14 -2.54 5.36 2.33
N VAL A 15 -3.46 4.78 3.09
CA VAL A 15 -4.37 5.52 3.97
C VAL A 15 -3.63 5.82 5.27
N ALA A 16 -3.27 7.09 5.48
CA ALA A 16 -2.41 7.54 6.58
C ALA A 16 -3.17 8.12 7.79
N ASN A 17 -4.50 8.24 7.73
CA ASN A 17 -5.32 8.80 8.80
C ASN A 17 -5.98 7.76 9.72
N LEU A 18 -5.62 6.48 9.57
CA LEU A 18 -6.14 5.41 10.42
C LEU A 18 -5.38 5.36 11.74
N ALA A 19 -6.08 5.00 12.82
CA ALA A 19 -5.44 4.76 14.09
C ALA A 19 -4.47 3.56 13.97
N PRO A 20 -3.25 3.64 14.55
CA PRO A 20 -2.31 2.53 14.52
C PRO A 20 -2.92 1.26 15.11
N HIS A 21 -2.73 0.13 14.42
CA HIS A 21 -3.26 -1.15 14.86
C HIS A 21 -2.17 -2.20 14.92
N ALA A 22 -2.05 -2.90 16.05
CA ALA A 22 -1.10 -3.99 16.19
C ALA A 22 -1.59 -5.22 15.41
N PHE A 23 -0.76 -5.73 14.50
CA PHE A 23 -0.99 -6.95 13.75
C PHE A 23 0.22 -7.88 13.93
N ARG A 24 -0.01 -9.07 14.49
CA ARG A 24 1.03 -10.10 14.69
C ARG A 24 2.33 -9.59 15.37
N GLY A 25 2.20 -8.68 16.34
CA GLY A 25 3.33 -8.13 17.09
C GLY A 25 4.04 -6.94 16.44
N VAL A 26 3.56 -6.47 15.28
CA VAL A 26 4.05 -5.26 14.60
C VAL A 26 2.94 -4.22 14.58
N VAL A 27 3.28 -2.94 14.79
CA VAL A 27 2.31 -1.84 14.70
C VAL A 27 2.16 -1.44 13.24
N SER A 28 0.95 -1.52 12.70
CA SER A 28 0.58 -1.00 11.39
C SER A 28 0.21 0.48 11.53
N GLU A 29 1.01 1.38 10.96
CA GLU A 29 0.78 2.83 10.99
C GLU A 29 -0.06 3.35 9.80
N GLY A 30 -0.43 2.46 8.89
CA GLY A 30 -1.27 2.80 7.75
C GLY A 30 -1.80 1.57 7.04
N MET A 31 -2.62 1.78 6.02
CA MET A 31 -3.19 0.72 5.20
C MET A 31 -2.82 0.93 3.72
N LEU A 32 -2.19 -0.07 3.11
CA LEU A 32 -1.93 -0.08 1.67
C LEU A 32 -3.24 -0.30 0.90
N LEU A 33 -3.52 0.55 -0.08
CA LEU A 33 -4.67 0.36 -0.96
C LEU A 33 -4.34 -0.66 -2.06
N CYS A 34 -5.22 -1.64 -2.18
CA CYS A 34 -5.18 -2.65 -3.22
C CYS A 34 -6.55 -2.77 -3.89
N ALA A 35 -6.57 -3.07 -5.18
CA ALA A 35 -7.76 -3.51 -5.90
C ALA A 35 -7.90 -5.03 -5.81
N ASP A 36 -9.13 -5.52 -5.73
CA ASP A 36 -9.44 -6.95 -5.86
C ASP A 36 -9.38 -7.36 -7.34
N ASP A 37 -8.71 -8.48 -7.65
CA ASP A 37 -8.59 -9.00 -9.02
C ASP A 37 -9.77 -9.90 -9.44
N GLY A 38 -10.74 -10.12 -8.55
CA GLY A 38 -11.92 -10.97 -8.74
C GLY A 38 -11.61 -12.46 -8.67
N LYS A 39 -10.37 -12.85 -8.41
CA LYS A 39 -9.87 -14.24 -8.34
C LYS A 39 -9.31 -14.59 -6.97
N GLY A 40 -9.57 -13.76 -5.96
CA GLY A 40 -9.06 -13.91 -4.60
C GLY A 40 -7.65 -13.36 -4.42
N GLY A 41 -7.11 -12.66 -5.40
CA GLY A 41 -5.87 -11.89 -5.30
C GLY A 41 -6.13 -10.41 -5.12
N VAL A 42 -5.10 -9.71 -4.63
CA VAL A 42 -5.11 -8.25 -4.51
C VAL A 42 -3.95 -7.66 -5.29
N VAL A 43 -4.21 -6.55 -5.96
CA VAL A 43 -3.26 -5.82 -6.80
C VAL A 43 -3.03 -4.44 -6.17
N LEU A 44 -1.78 -4.10 -5.90
CA LEU A 44 -1.42 -2.80 -5.33
C LEU A 44 -1.83 -1.65 -6.26
N VAL A 45 -2.45 -0.62 -5.68
CA VAL A 45 -2.73 0.62 -6.38
C VAL A 45 -1.48 1.49 -6.35
N SER A 46 -1.06 1.94 -7.53
CA SER A 46 0.10 2.81 -7.73
C SER A 46 -0.24 3.92 -8.72
N PRO A 47 0.38 5.11 -8.59
CA PRO A 47 0.20 6.17 -9.57
C PRO A 47 0.77 5.75 -10.93
N GLU A 48 0.14 6.20 -12.02
CA GLU A 48 0.59 5.90 -13.39
C GLU A 48 1.97 6.50 -13.69
N LYS A 49 2.29 7.63 -13.08
CA LYS A 49 3.57 8.34 -13.22
C LYS A 49 4.25 8.46 -11.87
N ALA A 50 5.56 8.61 -11.89
CA ALA A 50 6.30 8.88 -10.68
C ALA A 50 5.89 10.24 -10.09
N VAL A 51 5.63 10.23 -8.78
CA VAL A 51 5.26 11.41 -7.99
C VAL A 51 6.11 11.47 -6.73
N ASP A 52 6.21 12.63 -6.10
CA ASP A 52 6.93 12.76 -4.84
C ASP A 52 6.25 11.96 -3.73
N SER A 53 7.05 11.38 -2.83
CA SER A 53 6.53 10.68 -1.66
C SER A 53 5.70 11.63 -0.77
N GLY A 54 4.52 11.18 -0.36
CA GLY A 54 3.58 12.01 0.42
C GLY A 54 2.64 12.88 -0.42
N SER A 55 2.68 12.77 -1.75
CA SER A 55 1.67 13.40 -2.63
C SER A 55 0.25 12.96 -2.23
N GLU A 56 -0.63 13.94 -2.07
CA GLU A 56 -2.03 13.71 -1.68
C GLU A 56 -2.82 13.04 -2.81
N VAL A 57 -3.53 11.96 -2.49
CA VAL A 57 -4.47 11.31 -3.41
C VAL A 57 -5.79 12.05 -3.37
N ARG A 58 -6.33 12.39 -4.54
CA ARG A 58 -7.57 13.17 -4.71
C ARG A 58 -8.55 12.45 -5.64
#